data_AF-A0A1Q6QPB3-F1
#
_entry.id   AF-A0A1Q6QPB3-F1
#
_cell.length_a   1.000
_cell.length_b   1.000
_cell.length_c   1.000
_cell.angle_alpha   90.00
_cell.angle_beta   90.00
_cell.angle_gamma   90.00
#
_symmetry.space_group_name_H-M   'P 1'
#
loop_
_entity.id
_entity.type
_entity.pdbx_description
1 polymer ?
#
loop_
_entity_poly.entity_id
_entity_poly.type
_entity_poly.pdbx_seq_one_letter_code
_entity_poly.pdbx_strand_id
1 'polypeptide(L)'
;MKIESVSQKADRAGQYYLKLSDGCVLRLYPQTVAEFHLYAGRELEAEELEALRQAAGAVSAKMRAVRIVSASAVSARDLERRLRRKGETEADAQAAVAWMEELQLVDNAVGPGSGGPAGAG
;
A
#
# COMPACT_ATOMS: atom_id res chain seq x y z
N MET A 1 21.94 -8.86 5.59
CA MET A 1 21.72 -7.39 5.50
C MET A 1 21.42 -6.85 6.90
N LYS A 2 22.18 -5.91 7.45
CA LYS A 2 21.97 -5.45 8.83
C LYS A 2 21.05 -4.22 8.89
N ILE A 3 20.16 -4.18 9.89
CA ILE A 3 19.37 -3.00 10.23
C ILE A 3 20.23 -2.07 11.09
N GLU A 4 20.58 -0.89 10.58
CA GLU A 4 21.35 0.10 11.35
C GLU A 4 20.49 0.85 12.35
N SER A 5 19.28 1.24 11.93
CA SER A 5 18.36 1.99 12.78
C SER A 5 16.92 1.82 12.34
N VAL A 6 16.00 1.87 13.31
CA VAL A 6 14.56 2.05 13.09
C VAL A 6 14.15 3.31 13.84
N SER A 7 13.40 4.21 13.21
CA SER A 7 12.93 5.43 13.86
C SER A 7 12.09 5.11 15.10
N GLN A 8 12.28 5.85 16.19
CA GLN A 8 11.54 5.60 17.44
C GLN A 8 10.05 5.91 17.35
N LYS A 9 9.65 6.78 16.40
CA LYS A 9 8.26 7.18 16.19
C LYS A 9 7.97 7.28 14.70
N ALA A 10 6.70 7.10 14.36
CA ALA A 10 6.18 7.39 13.03
C ALA A 10 6.30 8.89 12.68
N ASP A 11 6.42 9.18 11.39
CA ASP A 11 6.25 10.53 10.86
C ASP A 11 4.78 10.97 10.77
N ARG A 12 4.55 12.15 10.19
CA ARG A 12 3.19 12.70 10.00
C ARG A 12 2.31 11.86 9.07
N ALA A 13 2.89 10.96 8.29
CA ALA A 13 2.17 10.02 7.42
C ALA A 13 1.95 8.65 8.08
N GLY A 14 2.38 8.47 9.33
CA GLY A 14 2.28 7.22 10.07
C GLY A 14 3.41 6.23 9.76
N GLN A 15 4.50 6.68 9.13
CA GLN A 15 5.55 5.80 8.64
C GLN A 15 6.81 5.84 9.51
N TYR A 16 7.40 4.67 9.70
CA TYR A 16 8.69 4.44 10.31
C TYR A 16 9.78 4.40 9.24
N TYR A 17 10.98 4.86 9.59
CA TYR A 17 12.15 4.82 8.72
C TYR A 17 13.10 3.74 9.22
N LEU A 18 13.42 2.79 8.34
CA LEU A 18 14.36 1.72 8.60
C LEU A 18 15.57 1.92 7.69
N LYS A 19 16.75 2.09 8.30
CA LYS A 19 18.03 2.22 7.58
C LYS A 19 18.76 0.90 7.59
N LEU A 20 19.18 0.44 6.41
CA LEU A 20 19.97 -0.77 6.21
C LEU A 20 21.46 -0.42 6.08
N SER A 21 22.32 -1.42 6.30
CA SER A 21 23.79 -1.26 6.28
C SER A 21 24.37 -0.90 4.91
N ASP A 22 23.62 -1.11 3.83
CA ASP A 22 23.98 -0.67 2.48
C ASP A 22 23.60 0.80 2.21
N GLY A 23 23.06 1.49 3.22
CA GLY A 23 22.57 2.86 3.12
C GLY A 23 21.13 2.99 2.62
N CYS A 24 20.47 1.90 2.21
CA CYS A 24 19.08 1.94 1.81
C CYS A 24 18.16 2.32 2.98
N VAL A 25 17.12 3.11 2.68
CA VAL A 25 16.10 3.49 3.66
C VAL A 25 14.73 3.01 3.19
N LEU A 26 14.10 2.17 4.00
CA LEU A 26 12.72 1.72 3.79
C LEU A 26 11.76 2.56 4.63
N ARG A 27 10.59 2.87 4.05
CA ARG A 27 9.48 3.53 4.73
C ARG A 27 8.42 2.49 5.01
N LEU A 28 8.16 2.23 6.29
CA LEU A 28 7.33 1.11 6.74
C LEU A 28 6.16 1.61 7.58
N TYR A 29 5.06 0.88 7.55
CA TYR A 29 3.96 1.10 8.49
C TYR A 29 4.16 0.28 9.77
N PRO A 30 3.51 0.66 10.90
CA PRO A 30 3.73 0.02 12.20
C PRO A 30 3.49 -1.50 12.17
N GLN A 31 2.50 -1.94 11.40
CA GLN A 31 2.18 -3.36 11.23
C GLN A 31 3.35 -4.15 10.63
N THR A 32 4.01 -3.64 9.59
CA THR A 32 5.15 -4.31 8.95
C THR A 32 6.36 -4.34 9.88
N VAL A 33 6.57 -3.27 10.68
CA VAL A 33 7.63 -3.25 11.70
C VAL A 33 7.42 -4.34 12.75
N ALA A 34 6.18 -4.52 13.20
CA ALA A 34 5.81 -5.52 14.20
C ALA A 34 5.89 -6.94 13.65
N GLU A 35 5.30 -7.19 12.48
CA GLU A 35 5.24 -8.50 11.82
C GLU A 35 6.63 -9.07 11.53
N PHE A 36 7.58 -8.23 11.11
CA PHE A 36 8.95 -8.64 10.82
C PHE A 36 9.90 -8.50 12.03
N HIS A 37 9.36 -8.17 13.21
CA HIS A 37 10.12 -7.95 14.44
C HIS A 37 11.38 -7.08 14.22
N LEU A 38 11.20 -5.91 13.60
CA LEU A 38 12.33 -5.08 13.16
C LEU A 38 12.90 -4.25 14.31
N TYR A 39 14.21 -4.39 14.54
CA TYR A 39 14.97 -3.60 15.51
C TYR A 39 16.41 -3.36 15.03
N ALA A 40 17.03 -2.30 15.53
CA ALA A 40 18.43 -1.98 15.21
C ALA A 40 19.38 -3.10 15.66
N GLY A 41 20.32 -3.46 14.80
CA GLY A 41 21.27 -4.54 15.03
C GLY A 41 20.82 -5.90 14.49
N ARG A 42 19.54 -6.10 14.16
CA ARG A 42 19.05 -7.34 13.54
C ARG A 42 19.67 -7.54 12.16
N GLU A 43 20.05 -8.78 11.87
CA GLU A 43 20.44 -9.21 10.54
C GLU A 43 19.25 -9.86 9.83
N LEU A 44 19.05 -9.47 8.58
CA LEU A 44 18.05 -10.01 7.67
C LEU A 44 18.75 -10.83 6.60
N GLU A 45 18.32 -12.08 6.43
CA GLU A 45 18.72 -12.86 5.27
C GLU A 45 18.15 -12.29 3.98
N ALA A 46 18.69 -12.71 2.84
CA ALA A 46 18.27 -12.18 1.53
C ALA A 46 16.77 -12.40 1.27
N GLU A 47 16.27 -13.59 1.59
CA GLU A 47 14.86 -13.95 1.46
C GLU A 47 13.97 -13.12 2.39
N GLU A 48 14.39 -12.92 3.65
CA GLU A 48 13.65 -12.08 4.60
C GLU A 48 13.60 -10.61 4.17
N LEU A 49 14.71 -10.10 3.61
CA LEU A 49 14.77 -8.74 3.08
C LEU A 49 13.82 -8.58 1.88
N GLU A 50 13.74 -9.59 1.01
CA GLU A 50 12.82 -9.59 -0.11
C GLU A 50 11.36 -9.63 0.38
N ALA A 51 11.02 -10.53 1.28
CA ALA A 51 9.70 -10.60 1.90
C ALA A 51 9.31 -9.29 2.59
N LEU A 52 10.25 -8.66 3.30
CA LEU A 52 10.04 -7.35 3.93
C LEU A 52 9.72 -6.27 2.89
N ARG A 53 10.43 -6.24 1.76
CA ARG A 53 10.20 -5.27 0.68
C ARG A 53 8.82 -5.47 0.04
N GLN A 54 8.44 -6.73 -0.21
CA GLN A 54 7.12 -7.05 -0.76
C GLN A 54 5.99 -6.64 0.20
N ALA A 55 6.10 -7.00 1.49
CA ALA A 55 5.13 -6.61 2.51
C ALA A 55 5.05 -5.08 2.67
N ALA A 56 6.20 -4.39 2.65
CA ALA A 56 6.26 -2.94 2.71
C ALA A 56 5.54 -2.27 1.52
N GLY A 57 5.74 -2.78 0.30
CA GLY A 57 5.07 -2.32 -0.91
C GLY A 57 3.55 -2.48 -0.82
N ALA A 58 3.10 -3.70 -0.49
CA ALA A 58 1.68 -4.01 -0.36
C ALA A 58 0.98 -3.12 0.68
N VAL A 59 1.58 -2.93 1.86
CA VAL A 59 1.00 -2.07 2.90
C VAL A 59 1.06 -0.60 2.51
N SER A 60 2.15 -0.15 1.86
CA SER A 60 2.29 1.21 1.35
C SER A 60 1.16 1.56 0.37
N ALA A 61 0.92 0.70 -0.62
CA ALA A 61 -0.14 0.91 -1.61
C ALA A 61 -1.53 0.96 -0.97
N LYS A 62 -1.82 0.02 -0.07
CA LYS A 62 -3.09 -0.02 0.68
C LYS A 62 -3.34 1.26 1.48
N MET A 63 -2.37 1.69 2.28
CA MET A 63 -2.52 2.89 3.12
C MET A 63 -2.61 4.17 2.29
N ARG A 64 -1.92 4.22 1.16
CA ARG A 64 -2.01 5.34 0.21
C ARG A 64 -3.37 5.36 -0.50
N ALA A 65 -3.92 4.20 -0.82
CA ALA A 65 -5.26 4.08 -1.39
C ALA A 65 -6.31 4.63 -0.41
N VAL A 66 -6.27 4.22 0.86
CA VAL A 66 -7.12 4.76 1.94
C VAL A 66 -7.05 6.29 1.95
N ARG A 67 -5.84 6.86 1.97
CA ARG A 67 -5.68 8.33 2.00
C ARG A 67 -6.28 9.03 0.78
N ILE A 68 -6.22 8.41 -0.41
CA ILE A 68 -6.77 9.00 -1.64
C ILE A 68 -8.30 8.99 -1.59
N VAL A 69 -8.91 7.84 -1.23
CA VAL A 69 -10.37 7.69 -1.21
C VAL A 69 -11.01 8.48 -0.07
N SER A 70 -10.32 8.61 1.07
CA SER A 70 -10.79 9.46 2.17
C SER A 70 -10.72 10.96 1.85
N ALA A 71 -9.84 11.38 0.95
CA ALA A 71 -9.69 12.78 0.59
C ALA A 71 -10.58 13.21 -0.59
N SER A 72 -11.00 12.27 -1.45
CA SER A 72 -11.80 12.56 -2.65
C SER A 72 -12.46 11.31 -3.20
N ALA A 73 -13.67 11.43 -3.73
CA ALA A 73 -14.28 10.40 -4.56
C ALA A 73 -13.42 10.18 -5.82
N VAL A 74 -13.10 8.92 -6.13
CA VAL A 74 -12.30 8.50 -7.29
C VAL A 74 -12.84 7.19 -7.83
N SER A 75 -12.72 6.97 -9.14
CA SER A 75 -12.96 5.64 -9.73
C SER A 75 -11.78 4.70 -9.47
N ALA A 76 -11.98 3.38 -9.61
CA ALA A 76 -10.92 2.38 -9.53
C ALA A 76 -9.73 2.69 -10.46
N ARG A 77 -10.00 3.04 -11.72
CA ARG A 77 -8.99 3.44 -12.72
C ARG A 77 -8.21 4.69 -12.31
N ASP A 78 -8.89 5.66 -11.70
CA ASP A 78 -8.27 6.88 -11.22
C ASP A 78 -7.39 6.64 -9.99
N LEU A 79 -7.86 5.75 -9.10
CA LEU A 79 -7.10 5.31 -7.94
C LEU A 79 -5.79 4.62 -8.35
N GLU A 80 -5.85 3.61 -9.23
CA GLU A 80 -4.66 2.89 -9.72
C GLU A 80 -3.63 3.86 -10.31
N ARG A 81 -4.09 4.76 -11.19
CA ARG A 81 -3.23 5.77 -11.82
C ARG A 81 -2.56 6.68 -10.79
N ARG A 82 -3.29 7.09 -9.74
CA ARG A 82 -2.75 7.94 -8.67
C ARG A 82 -1.73 7.18 -7.80
N LEU A 83 -1.93 5.89 -7.54
CA LEU A 83 -1.00 5.04 -6.80
C LEU A 83 0.34 4.91 -7.56
N ARG A 84 0.27 4.54 -8.85
CA ARG A 84 1.46 4.40 -9.71
C ARG A 84 2.23 5.72 -9.86
N ARG A 85 1.53 6.86 -10.04
CA ARG A 85 2.16 8.19 -10.06
C ARG A 85 2.89 8.54 -8.76
N LYS A 86 2.50 7.93 -7.63
CA LYS A 86 3.13 8.13 -6.33
C LYS A 86 4.19 7.06 -6.00
N GLY A 87 4.55 6.22 -6.97
CA GLY A 87 5.66 5.27 -6.89
C GLY A 87 5.30 3.84 -6.50
N GLU A 88 4.00 3.49 -6.40
CA GLU A 88 3.63 2.07 -6.21
C GLU A 88 3.90 1.26 -7.48
N THR A 89 4.25 -0.02 -7.30
CA THR A 89 4.35 -0.96 -8.41
C THR A 89 2.97 -1.22 -9.02
N GLU A 90 2.94 -1.76 -10.24
CA GLU A 90 1.67 -2.12 -10.89
C GLU A 90 0.90 -3.18 -10.09
N ALA A 91 1.60 -4.20 -9.59
CA ALA A 91 1.01 -5.26 -8.78
C ALA A 91 0.43 -4.72 -7.46
N ASP A 92 1.19 -3.91 -6.72
CA ASP A 92 0.73 -3.34 -5.45
C ASP A 92 -0.44 -2.36 -5.66
N ALA A 93 -0.41 -1.57 -6.74
CA ALA A 93 -1.49 -0.65 -7.07
C ALA A 93 -2.78 -1.40 -7.40
N GLN A 94 -2.71 -2.44 -8.24
CA GLN A 94 -3.86 -3.26 -8.59
C GLN A 94 -4.43 -3.99 -7.37
N ALA A 95 -3.57 -4.58 -6.53
CA ALA A 95 -4.00 -5.24 -5.29
C ALA A 95 -4.66 -4.26 -4.31
N ALA A 96 -4.14 -3.03 -4.20
CA ALA A 96 -4.74 -2.01 -3.36
C ALA A 96 -6.09 -1.53 -3.90
N VAL A 97 -6.26 -1.44 -5.23
CA VAL A 97 -7.54 -1.09 -5.87
C VAL A 97 -8.57 -2.20 -5.64
N ALA A 98 -8.21 -3.45 -5.90
CA ALA A 98 -9.10 -4.60 -5.64
C ALA A 98 -9.56 -4.63 -4.18
N TRP A 99 -8.66 -4.36 -3.23
CA TRP A 99 -9.03 -4.25 -1.82
C TRP A 99 -10.00 -3.08 -1.54
N MET A 100 -9.86 -1.93 -2.20
CA MET A 100 -10.83 -0.83 -2.08
C MET A 100 -12.20 -1.19 -2.69
N GLU A 101 -12.23 -1.97 -3.77
CA GLU A 101 -13.46 -2.47 -4.38
C GLU A 101 -14.17 -3.48 -3.47
N GLU A 102 -13.43 -4.41 -2.85
CA GLU A 102 -13.96 -5.35 -1.85
C GLU A 102 -14.60 -4.63 -0.66
N LEU A 103 -14.02 -3.50 -0.25
CA LEU A 103 -14.56 -2.64 0.81
C LEU A 103 -15.69 -1.70 0.32
N GLN A 104 -16.05 -1.75 -0.97
CA GLN A 104 -17.04 -0.87 -1.61
C GLN A 104 -16.70 0.63 -1.46
N LEU A 105 -15.42 0.96 -1.39
CA LEU A 105 -14.92 2.34 -1.26
C LEU A 105 -14.63 3.00 -2.61
N VAL A 106 -14.52 2.22 -3.67
CA VAL A 106 -14.44 2.68 -5.06
C VAL A 106 -15.31 1.80 -5.94
N ASP A 107 -15.97 2.43 -6.92
CA ASP A 107 -16.74 1.69 -7.91
C ASP A 107 -15.80 1.07 -8.95
N ASN A 108 -15.98 -0.23 -9.18
CA ASN A 108 -15.57 -0.84 -10.44
C ASN A 108 -16.53 -0.32 -11.50
N ALA A 109 -16.13 0.69 -12.26
CA ALA A 109 -16.88 1.12 -13.43
C ALA A 109 -16.78 0.04 -14.52
N VAL A 110 -17.41 -1.11 -14.32
CA VAL A 110 -18.02 -1.85 -15.42
C VAL A 110 -19.00 -0.85 -16.03
N GLY A 111 -18.72 -0.39 -17.24
CA GLY A 111 -19.55 0.60 -17.92
C GLY A 111 -21.04 0.22 -17.90
N PRO A 112 -21.96 1.17 -18.06
CA PRO A 112 -23.39 0.91 -17.95
C PRO A 112 -23.86 -0.13 -19.00
N GLY A 113 -23.87 -1.39 -18.61
CA GLY A 113 -24.64 -2.46 -19.23
C GLY A 113 -26.03 -2.44 -18.62
N SER A 114 -26.93 -1.72 -19.28
CA SER A 114 -28.39 -1.92 -19.31
C SER A 114 -28.96 -2.95 -18.34
N GLY A 115 -29.61 -2.50 -17.26
CA GLY A 115 -30.21 -3.39 -16.28
C GLY A 115 -31.32 -2.78 -15.42
N GLY A 116 -32.13 -1.88 -15.97
CA GLY A 116 -33.44 -1.52 -15.40
C GLY A 116 -33.98 -0.18 -15.91
N PRO A 117 -35.31 0.04 -15.97
CA PRO A 117 -36.43 -0.86 -15.68
C PRO A 117 -37.27 -1.16 -16.94
N ALA A 118 -37.69 -2.41 -17.15
CA ALA A 118 -38.80 -2.69 -18.06
C ALA A 118 -40.10 -2.65 -17.26
N GLY A 119 -40.57 -1.42 -16.99
CA GLY A 119 -41.98 -1.17 -16.78
C GLY A 119 -42.58 -0.70 -18.09
N ALA A 120 -43.42 -1.52 -18.72
CA ALA A 120 -44.48 -1.13 -19.66
C ALA A 120 -45.24 -2.38 -20.13
N GLY A 121 -46.56 -2.42 -19.89
CA GLY A 121 -47.50 -3.36 -20.52
C GLY A 121 -48.34 -4.14 -19.54
#